data_AF-A0A3D1GD46-F1
#
_entry.id   AF-A0A3D1GD46-F1
#
_cell.length_a   1.000
_cell.length_b   1.000
_cell.length_c   1.000
_cell.angle_alpha   90.00
_cell.angle_beta   90.00
_cell.angle_gamma   90.00
#
_symmetry.space_group_name_H-M   'P 1'
#
loop_
_entity.id
_entity.type
_entity.pdbx_description
1 polymer ?
#
loop_
_entity_poly.entity_id
_entity_poly.type
_entity_poly.pdbx_seq_one_letter_code
_entity_poly.pdbx_strand_id
1 'polypeptide(L)'
;MLLFKFLLFLLLVQNYPATGKEYESGLERYENGQISEALDIWLGAFNTYKDTDDIDPRIGWKFGEVVAEHTMTRLYEVATMIYYWSLTAEGKEVQPFLTEAVLQSQVVFDSFDINKVEKRSRRDPVGMAGDLLMQWKQMDPTPGTVINERLIEHWQRVVHAKKHFNKAKNTIYGTDDRALLYVRFGKPDVIHSGTLELNEAIIKSEISDIIDVSNTFYKKIIKNFYPADYEIWIYEGLSTRGRIVELFGDNASTLRFERINQVKDFIPAYAFNLTEIGSGGARKRMISPGFILMHNYLRQFFTYDVVFEDLFRTLNYRMMEIESKNHQLGGSMNRIDGGQGWLNAVTYEKVGEMNQIISAAPLQHSTADSSIKDIEVASRTYQFFSENGSPSYYHIMNSYPIPYIADFMSKDKAEDLSRYKIRHTFSVGSEKNMIFEHHMDEPAIPMVSKLMEHPAQSIFKLNTGNADLTYSFRVELTDIKRSNRLRENELFPQSLLGHGFT
;
A
#
# COMPACT_ATOMS: atom_id res chain seq x y z
N MET A 1 28.24 1.01 5.57
CA MET A 1 27.47 1.26 6.81
C MET A 1 26.19 0.42 6.93
N LEU A 2 25.58 -0.06 5.82
CA LEU A 2 24.42 -0.97 5.86
C LEU A 2 24.75 -2.45 6.17
N LEU A 3 25.95 -2.94 5.85
CA LEU A 3 26.37 -4.33 6.16
C LEU A 3 26.47 -4.63 7.67
N PHE A 4 26.60 -3.60 8.52
CA PHE A 4 26.70 -3.78 9.97
C PHE A 4 25.34 -4.06 10.64
N LYS A 5 24.21 -3.78 9.97
CA LYS A 5 22.87 -4.11 10.48
C LYS A 5 22.50 -5.58 10.26
N PHE A 6 23.13 -6.25 9.29
CA PHE A 6 22.76 -7.62 8.91
C PHE A 6 23.39 -8.69 9.82
N LEU A 7 24.55 -8.40 10.43
CA LEU A 7 25.18 -9.31 11.40
C LEU A 7 24.45 -9.35 12.75
N LEU A 8 23.51 -8.42 13.00
CA LEU A 8 22.69 -8.39 14.21
C LEU A 8 21.51 -9.38 14.16
N PHE A 9 21.18 -9.91 12.97
CA PHE A 9 20.01 -10.78 12.76
C PHE A 9 20.21 -12.21 13.31
N LEU A 10 21.45 -12.62 13.60
CA LEU A 10 21.79 -13.99 14.04
C LEU A 10 22.32 -14.06 15.48
N LEU A 11 22.35 -12.95 16.23
CA LEU A 11 22.97 -12.88 17.57
C LEU A 11 22.11 -12.21 18.66
N LEU A 12 20.80 -12.05 18.45
CA LEU A 12 19.88 -11.58 19.48
C LEU A 12 18.87 -12.66 19.88
N VAL A 13 19.36 -13.82 20.30
CA VAL A 13 18.63 -14.60 21.32
C VAL A 13 18.87 -13.87 22.64
N GLN A 14 18.20 -12.73 22.83
CA GLN A 14 18.12 -12.11 24.14
C GLN A 14 17.17 -12.94 25.00
N ASN A 15 17.50 -13.08 26.28
CA ASN A 15 16.64 -13.74 27.27
C ASN A 15 15.32 -12.96 27.37
N TYR A 16 14.30 -13.43 26.66
CA TYR A 16 12.92 -13.03 26.83
C TYR A 16 12.41 -13.50 28.21
N PRO A 17 11.35 -12.89 28.76
CA PRO A 17 10.79 -13.24 30.06
C PRO A 17 10.32 -14.70 30.10
N ALA A 18 9.98 -15.20 31.30
CA ALA A 18 9.58 -16.60 31.50
C ALA A 18 8.41 -17.07 30.60
N THR A 19 7.59 -16.15 30.06
CA THR A 19 6.54 -16.33 29.05
C THR A 19 7.01 -16.62 27.63
N GLY A 20 8.32 -16.58 27.37
CA GLY A 20 8.85 -16.96 26.06
C GLY A 20 8.69 -18.45 25.74
N LYS A 21 8.42 -19.30 26.74
CA LYS A 21 8.37 -20.75 26.57
C LYS A 21 7.26 -21.19 25.62
N GLU A 22 6.08 -20.60 25.72
CA GLU A 22 4.92 -20.92 24.89
C GLU A 22 5.15 -20.48 23.44
N TYR A 23 5.78 -19.32 23.23
CA TYR A 23 6.18 -18.88 21.90
C TYR A 23 7.15 -19.88 21.25
N GLU A 24 8.27 -20.20 21.91
CA GLU A 24 9.28 -21.12 21.36
C GLU A 24 8.71 -22.54 21.15
N SER A 25 7.87 -23.02 22.09
CA SER A 25 7.24 -24.35 21.95
C SER A 25 6.27 -24.39 20.77
N GLY A 26 5.46 -23.35 20.57
CA GLY A 26 4.59 -23.25 19.40
C GLY A 26 5.37 -23.11 18.10
N LEU A 27 6.49 -22.38 18.12
CA LEU A 27 7.37 -22.24 16.95
C LEU A 27 8.00 -23.58 16.55
N GLU A 28 8.50 -24.36 17.52
CA GLU A 28 9.02 -25.71 17.28
C GLU A 28 7.96 -26.64 16.65
N ARG A 29 6.72 -26.61 17.15
CA ARG A 29 5.60 -27.37 16.56
C ARG A 29 5.32 -26.94 15.13
N TYR A 30 5.31 -25.63 14.87
CA TYR A 30 5.08 -25.07 13.55
C TYR A 30 6.17 -25.51 12.56
N GLU A 31 7.45 -25.41 12.94
CA GLU A 31 8.59 -25.82 12.11
C GLU A 31 8.60 -27.33 11.80
N ASN A 32 8.05 -28.14 12.71
CA ASN A 32 7.83 -29.58 12.49
C ASN A 32 6.56 -29.91 11.67
N GLY A 33 5.86 -28.89 11.14
CA GLY A 33 4.63 -29.04 10.36
C GLY A 33 3.38 -29.35 11.19
N GLN A 34 3.45 -29.30 12.52
CA GLN A 34 2.34 -29.55 13.45
C GLN A 34 1.54 -28.26 13.69
N ILE A 35 0.96 -27.70 12.63
CA ILE A 35 0.36 -26.36 12.62
C ILE A 35 -0.75 -26.20 13.67
N SER A 36 -1.65 -27.18 13.80
CA SER A 36 -2.74 -27.12 14.78
C SER A 36 -2.23 -27.11 16.22
N GLU A 37 -1.22 -27.93 16.54
CA GLU A 37 -0.62 -27.97 17.88
C GLU A 37 0.08 -26.64 18.22
N ALA A 38 0.74 -26.01 17.24
CA ALA A 38 1.34 -24.68 17.42
C ALA A 38 0.30 -23.62 17.77
N LEU A 39 -0.80 -23.57 17.01
CA LEU A 39 -1.90 -22.64 17.25
C LEU A 39 -2.59 -22.90 18.59
N ASP A 40 -2.78 -24.15 18.99
CA ASP A 40 -3.36 -24.52 20.29
C ASP A 40 -2.48 -24.05 21.46
N ILE A 41 -1.15 -24.18 21.36
CA ILE A 41 -0.20 -23.68 22.37
C ILE A 41 -0.33 -22.17 22.52
N TRP A 42 -0.29 -21.43 21.41
CA TRP A 42 -0.39 -19.97 21.41
C TRP A 42 -1.76 -19.47 21.89
N LEU A 43 -2.86 -20.15 21.52
CA LEU A 43 -4.20 -19.85 22.01
C LEU A 43 -4.34 -20.16 23.51
N GLY A 44 -3.71 -21.23 23.99
CA GLY A 44 -3.61 -21.56 25.41
C GLY A 44 -2.90 -20.46 26.20
N ALA A 45 -1.78 -19.95 25.67
CA ALA A 45 -1.05 -18.83 26.26
C ALA A 45 -1.92 -17.58 26.34
N PHE A 46 -2.58 -17.19 25.24
CA PHE A 46 -3.51 -16.06 25.23
C PHE A 46 -4.59 -16.19 26.31
N ASN A 47 -5.26 -17.34 26.40
CA ASN A 47 -6.32 -17.54 27.38
C ASN A 47 -5.83 -17.50 28.83
N THR A 48 -4.58 -17.90 29.07
CA THR A 48 -3.96 -17.91 30.40
C THR A 48 -3.51 -16.52 30.83
N TYR A 49 -2.97 -15.73 29.91
CA TYR A 49 -2.27 -14.48 30.21
C TYR A 49 -3.01 -13.20 29.77
N LYS A 50 -4.17 -13.29 29.11
CA LYS A 50 -4.93 -12.13 28.62
C LYS A 50 -5.30 -11.08 29.69
N ASP A 51 -5.38 -11.49 30.95
CA ASP A 51 -5.73 -10.64 32.08
C ASP A 51 -4.50 -10.32 32.98
N THR A 52 -3.29 -10.51 32.44
CA THR A 52 -2.01 -10.29 33.13
C THR A 52 -1.09 -9.38 32.34
N ASP A 53 -0.07 -8.81 33.00
CA ASP A 53 0.96 -8.00 32.34
C ASP A 53 2.04 -8.85 31.64
N ASP A 54 1.98 -10.17 31.75
CA ASP A 54 2.98 -11.12 31.23
C ASP A 54 2.62 -11.53 29.79
N ILE A 55 2.71 -10.58 28.87
CA ILE A 55 2.33 -10.74 27.46
C ILE A 55 3.58 -10.97 26.62
N ASP A 56 3.65 -12.10 25.91
CA ASP A 56 4.63 -12.29 24.83
C ASP A 56 4.04 -11.80 23.49
N PRO A 57 4.43 -10.61 23.00
CA PRO A 57 3.82 -10.03 21.82
C PRO A 57 4.16 -10.79 20.53
N ARG A 58 5.19 -11.64 20.55
CA ARG A 58 5.59 -12.45 19.40
C ARG A 58 4.51 -13.46 19.01
N ILE A 59 3.71 -13.89 19.99
CA ILE A 59 2.61 -14.84 19.81
C ILE A 59 1.55 -14.27 18.86
N GLY A 60 1.03 -13.06 19.11
CA GLY A 60 -0.05 -12.49 18.28
C GLY A 60 0.35 -12.26 16.83
N TRP A 61 1.59 -11.83 16.62
CA TRP A 61 2.17 -11.66 15.29
C TRP A 61 2.29 -12.98 14.54
N LYS A 62 2.91 -13.98 15.17
CA LYS A 62 3.13 -15.28 14.52
C LYS A 62 1.83 -16.04 14.30
N PHE A 63 0.90 -15.96 15.25
CA PHE A 63 -0.44 -16.53 15.13
C PHE A 63 -1.19 -15.94 13.93
N GLY A 64 -1.21 -14.62 13.78
CA GLY A 64 -1.83 -13.93 12.65
C GLY A 64 -1.22 -14.33 11.30
N GLU A 65 0.11 -14.38 11.23
CA GLU A 65 0.84 -14.83 10.05
C GLU A 65 0.47 -16.27 9.64
N VAL A 66 0.51 -17.23 10.58
CA VAL A 66 0.22 -18.66 10.31
C VAL A 66 -1.25 -18.86 9.91
N VAL A 67 -2.18 -18.18 10.57
CA VAL A 67 -3.61 -18.22 10.22
C VAL A 67 -3.86 -17.67 8.82
N ALA A 68 -3.19 -16.58 8.45
CA ALA A 68 -3.28 -16.02 7.10
C ALA A 68 -2.63 -16.95 6.05
N GLU A 69 -1.46 -17.51 6.34
CA GLU A 69 -0.71 -18.40 5.45
C GLU A 69 -1.50 -19.64 5.07
N HIS A 70 -2.19 -20.25 6.03
CA HIS A 70 -3.01 -21.43 5.81
C HIS A 70 -4.49 -21.11 5.53
N THR A 71 -4.83 -19.84 5.34
CA THR A 71 -6.20 -19.38 5.04
C THR A 71 -7.24 -19.94 6.03
N MET A 72 -6.89 -19.98 7.32
CA MET A 72 -7.73 -20.56 8.37
C MET A 72 -8.83 -19.59 8.79
N THR A 73 -9.80 -19.35 7.89
CA THR A 73 -10.84 -18.31 8.06
C THR A 73 -11.63 -18.42 9.37
N ARG A 74 -11.80 -19.63 9.89
CA ARG A 74 -12.45 -19.90 11.20
C ARG A 74 -11.71 -19.31 12.40
N LEU A 75 -10.43 -18.97 12.24
CA LEU A 75 -9.57 -18.42 13.29
C LEU A 75 -9.31 -16.92 13.12
N TYR A 76 -9.90 -16.24 12.13
CA TYR A 76 -9.66 -14.80 11.89
C TYR A 76 -10.09 -13.91 13.06
N GLU A 77 -11.19 -14.27 13.72
CA GLU A 77 -11.66 -13.60 14.93
C GLU A 77 -10.62 -13.70 16.06
N VAL A 78 -10.21 -14.93 16.35
CA VAL A 78 -9.20 -15.24 17.37
C VAL A 78 -7.86 -14.58 17.02
N ALA A 79 -7.44 -14.62 15.76
CA ALA A 79 -6.21 -13.98 15.30
C ALA A 79 -6.23 -12.46 15.52
N THR A 80 -7.38 -11.81 15.26
CA THR A 80 -7.54 -10.38 15.54
C THR A 80 -7.40 -10.09 17.03
N MET A 81 -8.06 -10.88 17.88
CA MET A 81 -7.99 -10.72 19.34
C MET A 81 -6.58 -10.91 19.89
N ILE A 82 -5.89 -11.99 19.49
CA ILE A 82 -4.52 -12.27 19.96
C ILE A 82 -3.54 -11.20 19.44
N TYR A 83 -3.72 -10.73 18.20
CA TYR A 83 -2.90 -9.63 17.69
C TYR A 83 -3.11 -8.34 18.48
N TYR A 84 -4.35 -7.97 18.80
CA TYR A 84 -4.62 -6.79 19.63
C TYR A 84 -4.03 -6.91 21.04
N TRP A 85 -4.16 -8.09 21.66
CA TRP A 85 -3.53 -8.40 22.93
C TRP A 85 -2.01 -8.29 22.87
N SER A 86 -1.37 -8.74 21.78
CA SER A 86 0.07 -8.59 21.62
C SER A 86 0.55 -7.13 21.58
N LEU A 87 -0.27 -6.21 21.09
CA LEU A 87 0.07 -4.78 21.03
C LEU A 87 -0.07 -4.07 22.38
N THR A 88 -0.70 -4.70 23.38
CA THR A 88 -0.79 -4.17 24.75
C THR A 88 0.35 -4.63 25.65
N ALA A 89 1.35 -5.35 25.11
CA ALA A 89 2.50 -5.79 25.89
C ALA A 89 3.31 -4.60 26.42
N GLU A 90 3.72 -4.69 27.68
CA GLU A 90 4.61 -3.72 28.34
C GLU A 90 5.91 -4.41 28.77
N GLY A 91 6.89 -3.63 29.25
CA GLY A 91 8.21 -4.13 29.63
C GLY A 91 9.33 -3.71 28.67
N LYS A 92 10.58 -3.84 29.09
CA LYS A 92 11.75 -3.41 28.29
C LYS A 92 12.18 -4.46 27.28
N GLU A 93 12.02 -5.72 27.66
CA GLU A 93 12.30 -6.93 26.91
C GLU A 93 11.49 -7.06 25.61
N VAL A 94 10.25 -6.53 25.59
CA VAL A 94 9.34 -6.59 24.44
C VAL A 94 9.52 -5.42 23.46
N GLN A 95 10.18 -4.34 23.89
CA GLN A 95 10.33 -3.11 23.10
C GLN A 95 10.97 -3.31 21.70
N PRO A 96 12.02 -4.15 21.54
CA PRO A 96 12.58 -4.40 20.21
C PRO A 96 11.55 -5.01 19.26
N PHE A 97 10.74 -5.94 19.76
CA PHE A 97 9.70 -6.59 18.99
C PHE A 97 8.58 -5.60 18.63
N LEU A 98 8.08 -4.82 19.59
CA LEU A 98 7.05 -3.80 19.32
C LEU A 98 7.52 -2.76 18.30
N THR A 99 8.80 -2.39 18.35
CA THR A 99 9.40 -1.50 17.35
C THR A 99 9.32 -2.11 15.95
N GLU A 100 9.68 -3.39 15.82
CA GLU A 100 9.60 -4.11 14.55
C GLU A 100 8.15 -4.26 14.06
N ALA A 101 7.23 -4.61 14.96
CA ALA A 101 5.81 -4.75 14.65
C ALA A 101 5.21 -3.44 14.09
N VAL A 102 5.56 -2.30 14.70
CA VAL A 102 5.18 -0.97 14.24
C VAL A 102 5.77 -0.67 12.85
N LEU A 103 7.04 -0.99 12.62
CA LEU A 103 7.69 -0.76 11.31
C LEU A 103 7.12 -1.64 10.21
N GLN A 104 6.83 -2.92 10.51
CA GLN A 104 6.20 -3.84 9.56
C GLN A 104 4.74 -3.47 9.27
N SER A 105 4.08 -2.78 10.20
CA SER A 105 2.71 -2.28 10.01
C SER A 105 2.68 -0.83 9.53
N GLN A 106 3.82 -0.20 9.22
CA GLN A 106 3.87 1.26 9.03
C GLN A 106 2.97 1.80 7.91
N VAL A 107 2.61 0.95 6.94
CA VAL A 107 1.71 1.26 5.82
C VAL A 107 0.31 1.70 6.26
N VAL A 108 -0.03 1.46 7.52
CA VAL A 108 -1.32 1.84 8.12
C VAL A 108 -1.37 3.26 8.68
N PHE A 109 -0.21 3.92 8.83
CA PHE A 109 -0.18 5.27 9.37
C PHE A 109 -0.36 6.28 8.25
N ASP A 110 -1.50 6.97 8.24
CA ASP A 110 -1.87 7.87 7.16
C ASP A 110 -0.96 9.12 7.05
N SER A 111 -0.49 9.65 8.17
CA SER A 111 -0.03 11.05 8.23
C SER A 111 1.41 11.23 8.75
N PHE A 112 2.14 10.15 9.00
CA PHE A 112 3.48 10.24 9.58
C PHE A 112 4.53 9.90 8.54
N ASP A 113 5.35 10.90 8.22
CA ASP A 113 6.68 10.71 7.63
C ASP A 113 7.31 9.44 8.24
N ILE A 114 7.59 8.43 7.39
CA ILE A 114 8.12 7.13 7.82
C ILE A 114 9.30 7.31 8.77
N ASN A 115 10.13 8.34 8.55
CA ASN A 115 11.25 8.67 9.43
C ASN A 115 10.79 9.09 10.84
N LYS A 116 9.65 9.77 10.97
CA LYS A 116 9.03 10.10 12.26
C LYS A 116 8.47 8.85 12.94
N VAL A 117 7.81 7.96 12.20
CA VAL A 117 7.33 6.67 12.74
C VAL A 117 8.52 5.87 13.28
N GLU A 118 9.57 5.71 12.49
CA GLU A 118 10.79 4.99 12.90
C GLU A 118 11.49 5.65 14.11
N LYS A 119 11.58 6.98 14.11
CA LYS A 119 12.21 7.70 15.23
C LYS A 119 11.38 7.58 16.51
N ARG A 120 10.05 7.66 16.42
CA ARG A 120 9.16 7.56 17.57
C ARG A 120 9.07 6.13 18.07
N SER A 121 8.97 5.12 17.20
CA SER A 121 8.92 3.72 17.58
C SER A 121 10.16 3.30 18.36
N ARG A 122 11.34 3.84 18.04
CA ARG A 122 12.57 3.62 18.83
C ARG A 122 12.57 4.30 20.20
N ARG A 123 11.88 5.43 20.35
CA ARG A 123 11.86 6.22 21.58
C ARG A 123 10.77 5.76 22.54
N ASP A 124 9.62 5.38 21.98
CA ASP A 124 8.41 5.00 22.69
C ASP A 124 7.69 3.87 21.93
N PRO A 125 8.23 2.63 22.00
CA PRO A 125 7.65 1.47 21.30
C PRO A 125 6.25 1.13 21.80
N VAL A 126 6.02 1.21 23.12
CA VAL A 126 4.74 0.86 23.76
C VAL A 126 3.67 1.87 23.35
N GLY A 127 3.94 3.17 23.44
CA GLY A 127 2.99 4.19 22.98
C GLY A 127 2.70 4.09 21.48
N MET A 128 3.69 3.74 20.66
CA MET A 128 3.48 3.50 19.23
C MET A 128 2.69 2.22 18.93
N ALA A 129 2.83 1.17 19.74
CA ALA A 129 2.01 -0.04 19.63
C ALA A 129 0.54 0.24 20.00
N GLY A 130 0.30 1.09 21.01
CA GLY A 130 -1.03 1.60 21.34
C GLY A 130 -1.64 2.43 20.20
N ASP A 131 -0.86 3.32 19.58
CA ASP A 131 -1.29 4.06 18.39
C ASP A 131 -1.59 3.13 17.21
N LEU A 132 -0.76 2.11 16.98
CA LEU A 132 -0.97 1.10 15.95
C LEU A 132 -2.29 0.33 16.16
N LEU A 133 -2.56 -0.10 17.39
CA LEU A 133 -3.81 -0.77 17.76
C LEU A 133 -5.02 0.11 17.44
N MET A 134 -4.95 1.40 17.80
CA MET A 134 -6.01 2.35 17.51
C MET A 134 -6.19 2.54 16.00
N GLN A 135 -5.10 2.63 15.22
CA GLN A 135 -5.19 2.72 13.77
C GLN A 135 -5.86 1.49 13.16
N TRP A 136 -5.48 0.27 13.57
CA TRP A 136 -6.14 -0.95 13.08
C TRP A 136 -7.64 -0.92 13.31
N LYS A 137 -8.06 -0.55 14.53
CA LYS A 137 -9.49 -0.42 14.85
C LYS A 137 -10.21 0.65 14.03
N GLN A 138 -9.53 1.76 13.70
CA GLN A 138 -10.09 2.83 12.87
C GLN A 138 -10.27 2.41 11.41
N MET A 139 -9.31 1.64 10.87
CA MET A 139 -9.36 1.12 9.50
C MET A 139 -10.21 -0.15 9.36
N ASP A 140 -10.80 -0.63 10.46
CA ASP A 140 -11.67 -1.79 10.42
C ASP A 140 -12.88 -1.50 9.51
N PRO A 141 -13.09 -2.22 8.40
CA PRO A 141 -14.31 -2.10 7.64
C PRO A 141 -15.53 -2.54 8.47
N THR A 142 -15.42 -3.49 9.38
CA THR A 142 -16.61 -4.02 10.06
C THR A 142 -16.46 -3.92 11.57
N PRO A 143 -16.40 -2.69 12.13
CA PRO A 143 -16.14 -2.48 13.56
C PRO A 143 -17.23 -3.08 14.47
N GLY A 144 -18.39 -3.46 13.92
CA GLY A 144 -19.42 -4.22 14.63
C GLY A 144 -19.12 -5.71 14.79
N THR A 145 -18.12 -6.23 14.11
CA THR A 145 -17.60 -7.58 14.29
C THR A 145 -16.29 -7.56 15.07
N VAL A 146 -15.91 -8.73 15.59
CA VAL A 146 -14.61 -8.91 16.26
C VAL A 146 -13.48 -9.09 15.23
N ILE A 147 -13.82 -9.48 14.00
CA ILE A 147 -12.86 -9.69 12.92
C ILE A 147 -12.53 -8.33 12.35
N ASN A 148 -11.24 -7.99 12.31
CA ASN A 148 -10.79 -6.84 11.56
C ASN A 148 -10.33 -7.31 10.17
N GLU A 149 -11.19 -7.23 9.16
CA GLU A 149 -10.87 -7.76 7.83
C GLU A 149 -9.63 -7.10 7.24
N ARG A 150 -9.39 -5.82 7.55
CA ARG A 150 -8.25 -5.07 7.04
C ARG A 150 -6.91 -5.56 7.63
N LEU A 151 -6.89 -5.91 8.92
CA LEU A 151 -5.75 -6.56 9.57
C LEU A 151 -5.49 -7.95 8.98
N ILE A 152 -6.55 -8.74 8.78
CA ILE A 152 -6.42 -10.08 8.18
C ILE A 152 -5.91 -9.98 6.75
N GLU A 153 -6.45 -9.06 5.95
CA GLU A 153 -5.96 -8.78 4.60
C GLU A 153 -4.50 -8.37 4.61
N HIS A 154 -4.07 -7.51 5.54
CA HIS A 154 -2.67 -7.13 5.68
C HIS A 154 -1.79 -8.35 5.87
N TRP A 155 -2.16 -9.27 6.77
CA TRP A 155 -1.41 -10.50 6.99
C TRP A 155 -1.36 -11.42 5.77
N GLN A 156 -2.49 -11.57 5.08
CA GLN A 156 -2.54 -12.31 3.82
C GLN A 156 -1.59 -11.69 2.78
N ARG A 157 -1.54 -10.36 2.70
CA ARG A 157 -0.62 -9.66 1.79
C ARG A 157 0.83 -9.80 2.20
N VAL A 158 1.16 -9.75 3.49
CA VAL A 158 2.52 -9.98 4.01
C VAL A 158 2.99 -11.39 3.68
N VAL A 159 2.16 -12.41 3.92
CA VAL A 159 2.51 -13.80 3.57
C VAL A 159 2.68 -13.96 2.06
N HIS A 160 1.74 -13.42 1.27
CA HIS A 160 1.86 -13.44 -0.19
C HIS A 160 3.16 -12.78 -0.65
N ALA A 161 3.50 -11.63 -0.07
CA ALA A 161 4.72 -10.91 -0.40
C ALA A 161 5.99 -11.72 -0.06
N LYS A 162 6.06 -12.34 1.13
CA LYS A 162 7.17 -13.21 1.53
C LYS A 162 7.38 -14.38 0.56
N LYS A 163 6.29 -14.93 0.02
CA LYS A 163 6.32 -16.06 -0.92
C LYS A 163 6.73 -15.66 -2.34
N HIS A 164 6.31 -14.49 -2.84
CA HIS A 164 6.45 -14.14 -4.26
C HIS A 164 7.49 -13.05 -4.57
N PHE A 165 7.88 -12.24 -3.58
CA PHE A 165 8.79 -11.10 -3.76
C PHE A 165 10.14 -11.34 -3.09
N ASN A 166 10.83 -12.37 -3.55
CA ASN A 166 12.07 -12.88 -2.94
C ASN A 166 13.32 -12.65 -3.81
N LYS A 167 13.25 -11.78 -4.84
CA LYS A 167 14.41 -11.50 -5.71
C LYS A 167 15.52 -10.74 -4.97
N ALA A 168 15.15 -9.96 -3.96
CA ALA A 168 16.05 -9.31 -3.02
C ALA A 168 15.47 -9.40 -1.60
N LYS A 169 16.29 -9.05 -0.60
CA LYS A 169 15.91 -9.02 0.83
C LYS A 169 16.27 -7.65 1.44
N ASN A 170 15.76 -6.59 0.84
CA ASN A 170 16.08 -5.20 1.18
C ASN A 170 14.96 -4.47 1.92
N THR A 171 13.80 -5.12 2.11
CA THR A 171 12.68 -4.56 2.88
C THR A 171 12.62 -5.10 4.31
N ILE A 172 11.75 -4.51 5.14
CA ILE A 172 11.48 -4.96 6.52
C ILE A 172 10.85 -6.36 6.58
N TYR A 173 10.19 -6.82 5.51
CA TYR A 173 9.57 -8.14 5.44
C TYR A 173 10.56 -9.24 5.01
N GLY A 174 11.82 -8.89 4.74
CA GLY A 174 12.81 -9.81 4.17
C GLY A 174 12.55 -10.13 2.69
N THR A 175 11.97 -9.17 1.96
CA THR A 175 11.55 -9.28 0.55
C THR A 175 12.16 -8.16 -0.31
N ASP A 176 11.82 -8.11 -1.58
CA ASP A 176 12.10 -6.98 -2.48
C ASP A 176 11.01 -5.90 -2.45
N ASP A 177 11.27 -4.76 -3.08
CA ASP A 177 10.42 -3.55 -2.97
C ASP A 177 8.99 -3.73 -3.46
N ARG A 178 8.72 -4.74 -4.32
CA ARG A 178 7.35 -5.08 -4.75
C ARG A 178 6.46 -5.38 -3.56
N ALA A 179 7.01 -5.97 -2.49
CA ALA A 179 6.28 -6.25 -1.26
C ALA A 179 5.71 -5.00 -0.60
N LEU A 180 6.45 -3.90 -0.59
CA LEU A 180 6.01 -2.66 0.05
C LEU A 180 4.74 -2.13 -0.62
N LEU A 181 4.70 -2.15 -1.95
CA LEU A 181 3.53 -1.71 -2.71
C LEU A 181 2.38 -2.71 -2.64
N TYR A 182 2.67 -4.01 -2.72
CA TYR A 182 1.64 -5.04 -2.64
C TYR A 182 0.93 -5.07 -1.28
N VAL A 183 1.68 -4.93 -0.18
CA VAL A 183 1.07 -4.86 1.15
C VAL A 183 0.19 -3.61 1.27
N ARG A 184 0.63 -2.49 0.70
CA ARG A 184 -0.08 -1.20 0.71
C ARG A 184 -1.36 -1.20 -0.15
N PHE A 185 -1.24 -1.53 -1.43
CA PHE A 185 -2.31 -1.38 -2.43
C PHE A 185 -2.99 -2.68 -2.82
N GLY A 186 -2.36 -3.82 -2.55
CA GLY A 186 -2.80 -5.12 -3.02
C GLY A 186 -2.23 -5.43 -4.40
N LYS A 187 -2.88 -6.39 -5.08
CA LYS A 187 -2.51 -6.83 -6.41
C LYS A 187 -2.72 -5.70 -7.44
N PRO A 188 -1.75 -5.42 -8.32
CA PRO A 188 -1.96 -4.49 -9.43
C PRO A 188 -2.93 -5.07 -10.47
N ASP A 189 -3.59 -4.19 -11.22
CA ASP A 189 -4.53 -4.57 -12.28
C ASP A 189 -3.81 -5.19 -13.46
N VAL A 190 -2.64 -4.65 -13.81
CA VAL A 190 -1.79 -5.17 -14.89
C VAL A 190 -0.36 -5.36 -14.41
N ILE A 191 0.23 -6.49 -14.77
CA ILE A 191 1.65 -6.81 -14.57
C ILE A 191 2.27 -7.12 -15.93
N HIS A 192 3.34 -6.41 -16.28
CA HIS A 192 4.21 -6.77 -17.39
C HIS A 192 5.59 -7.11 -16.84
N SER A 193 6.22 -8.15 -17.36
CA SER A 193 7.58 -8.51 -16.99
C SER A 193 8.38 -8.92 -18.23
N GLY A 194 9.68 -8.78 -18.13
CA GLY A 194 10.59 -9.16 -19.20
C GLY A 194 12.04 -8.93 -18.79
N THR A 195 12.93 -9.10 -19.76
CA THR A 195 14.34 -8.76 -19.64
C THR A 195 14.64 -7.68 -20.66
N LEU A 196 15.41 -6.66 -20.28
CA LEU A 196 15.82 -5.63 -21.21
C LEU A 196 16.74 -6.21 -22.27
N GLU A 197 16.28 -6.21 -23.52
CA GLU A 197 17.04 -6.77 -24.64
C GLU A 197 17.77 -5.70 -25.44
N LEU A 198 19.01 -6.00 -25.83
CA LEU A 198 19.76 -5.18 -26.78
C LEU A 198 19.44 -5.63 -28.21
N ASN A 199 18.59 -4.90 -28.92
CA ASN A 199 18.38 -5.17 -30.35
C ASN A 199 19.54 -4.57 -31.17
N GLU A 200 20.57 -5.38 -31.40
CA GLU A 200 21.77 -4.98 -32.14
C GLU A 200 21.47 -4.40 -33.52
N ALA A 201 20.51 -5.00 -34.26
CA ALA A 201 20.20 -4.58 -35.61
C ALA A 201 19.56 -3.20 -35.64
N ILE A 202 18.61 -2.96 -34.73
CA ILE A 202 17.97 -1.67 -34.53
C ILE A 202 19.01 -0.63 -34.14
N ILE A 203 19.83 -0.91 -33.11
CA ILE A 203 20.83 0.05 -32.64
C ILE A 203 21.82 0.39 -33.75
N LYS A 204 22.32 -0.62 -34.49
CA LYS A 204 23.22 -0.39 -35.63
C LYS A 204 22.55 0.48 -36.69
N SER A 205 21.28 0.24 -37.01
CA SER A 205 20.55 1.07 -37.97
C SER A 205 20.39 2.52 -37.49
N GLU A 206 19.95 2.71 -36.25
CA GLU A 206 19.70 4.03 -35.65
C GLU A 206 21.00 4.84 -35.49
N ILE A 207 22.14 4.20 -35.22
CA ILE A 207 23.42 4.91 -35.08
C ILE A 207 24.22 4.99 -36.38
N SER A 208 23.88 4.24 -37.41
CA SER A 208 24.66 4.20 -38.66
C SER A 208 24.70 5.54 -39.39
N ASP A 209 23.63 6.32 -39.31
CA ASP A 209 23.54 7.66 -39.88
C ASP A 209 24.22 8.72 -38.98
N ILE A 210 24.41 8.42 -37.70
CA ILE A 210 25.01 9.30 -36.69
C ILE A 210 26.53 9.08 -36.59
N ILE A 211 27.02 7.89 -36.94
CA ILE A 211 28.38 7.45 -36.64
C ILE A 211 28.89 6.62 -37.83
N ASP A 212 30.00 7.04 -38.43
CA ASP A 212 30.84 6.12 -39.21
C ASP A 212 31.25 5.01 -38.23
N VAL A 213 30.62 3.83 -38.35
CA VAL A 213 30.48 2.79 -37.30
C VAL A 213 31.87 2.27 -36.90
N SER A 214 32.58 3.08 -36.12
CA SER A 214 33.79 2.64 -35.49
C SER A 214 33.34 1.56 -34.53
N ASN A 215 33.82 0.33 -34.79
CA ASN A 215 33.60 -0.83 -33.94
C ASN A 215 33.84 -0.51 -32.44
N THR A 216 34.59 0.55 -32.12
CA THR A 216 34.90 1.00 -30.76
C THR A 216 33.72 1.60 -30.00
N PHE A 217 32.87 2.45 -30.60
CA PHE A 217 31.71 3.03 -29.88
C PHE A 217 30.63 1.97 -29.63
N TYR A 218 30.33 1.16 -30.62
CA TYR A 218 29.38 0.05 -30.47
C TYR A 218 29.84 -0.97 -29.42
N LYS A 219 31.15 -1.30 -29.40
CA LYS A 219 31.73 -2.11 -28.31
C LYS A 219 31.55 -1.48 -26.93
N LYS A 220 31.56 -0.16 -26.82
CA LYS A 220 31.23 0.51 -25.55
C LYS A 220 29.76 0.33 -25.18
N ILE A 221 28.81 0.43 -26.12
CA ILE A 221 27.40 0.14 -25.84
C ILE A 221 27.25 -1.28 -25.30
N ILE A 222 27.77 -2.29 -26.00
CA ILE A 222 27.71 -3.69 -25.56
C ILE A 222 28.36 -3.87 -24.19
N LYS A 223 29.53 -3.26 -23.96
CA LYS A 223 30.24 -3.36 -22.67
C LYS A 223 29.43 -2.78 -21.50
N ASN A 224 28.58 -1.77 -21.76
CA ASN A 224 27.75 -1.12 -20.74
C ASN A 224 26.33 -1.72 -20.67
N PHE A 225 25.96 -2.57 -21.62
CA PHE A 225 24.67 -3.25 -21.61
C PHE A 225 24.67 -4.33 -20.53
N TYR A 226 23.58 -4.35 -19.78
CA TYR A 226 23.30 -5.33 -18.75
C TYR A 226 21.86 -5.80 -18.96
N PRO A 227 21.63 -7.11 -19.23
CA PRO A 227 20.30 -7.65 -19.42
C PRO A 227 19.60 -7.70 -18.06
N ALA A 228 19.01 -6.58 -17.67
CA ALA A 228 18.27 -6.47 -16.42
C ALA A 228 16.86 -7.04 -16.58
N ASP A 229 16.43 -7.83 -15.62
CA ASP A 229 15.01 -8.17 -15.48
C ASP A 229 14.24 -6.92 -15.06
N TYR A 230 13.01 -6.80 -15.55
CA TYR A 230 12.08 -5.75 -15.15
C TYR A 230 10.67 -6.28 -14.90
N GLU A 231 9.92 -5.52 -14.13
CA GLU A 231 8.49 -5.70 -13.91
C GLU A 231 7.81 -4.34 -13.81
N ILE A 232 6.68 -4.17 -14.50
CA ILE A 232 5.86 -2.96 -14.50
C ILE A 232 4.51 -3.31 -13.89
N TRP A 233 4.16 -2.59 -12.84
CA TRP A 233 2.85 -2.69 -12.18
C TRP A 233 2.02 -1.47 -12.54
N ILE A 234 0.79 -1.71 -12.97
CA ILE A 234 -0.18 -0.67 -13.29
C ILE A 234 -1.38 -0.84 -12.37
N TYR A 235 -1.69 0.22 -11.62
CA TYR A 235 -2.90 0.31 -10.82
C TYR A 235 -3.85 1.32 -11.46
N GLU A 236 -5.02 0.83 -11.88
CA GLU A 236 -6.11 1.60 -12.43
C GLU A 236 -7.05 2.04 -11.30
N GLY A 237 -7.60 3.26 -11.40
CA GLY A 237 -8.60 3.74 -10.44
C GLY A 237 -8.11 4.05 -9.02
N LEU A 238 -6.84 3.76 -8.66
CA LEU A 238 -6.29 4.15 -7.35
C LEU A 238 -6.14 5.66 -7.21
N SER A 239 -5.92 6.43 -8.29
CA SER A 239 -5.78 7.89 -8.20
C SER A 239 -6.76 8.57 -9.13
N THR A 240 -7.40 9.64 -8.65
CA THR A 240 -8.30 10.48 -9.46
C THR A 240 -7.53 11.27 -10.52
N ARG A 241 -6.20 11.36 -10.39
CA ARG A 241 -5.32 12.06 -11.35
C ARG A 241 -4.81 11.18 -12.48
N GLY A 242 -5.01 9.86 -12.40
CA GLY A 242 -4.55 8.92 -13.40
C GLY A 242 -4.16 7.57 -12.81
N ARG A 243 -3.64 6.68 -13.65
CA ARG A 243 -3.12 5.39 -13.21
C ARG A 243 -1.75 5.52 -12.57
N ILE A 244 -1.48 4.68 -11.58
CA ILE A 244 -0.16 4.60 -10.95
C ILE A 244 0.64 3.54 -11.69
N VAL A 245 1.83 3.92 -12.15
CA VAL A 245 2.75 3.02 -12.86
C VAL A 245 4.04 2.93 -12.07
N GLU A 246 4.41 1.70 -11.73
CA GLU A 246 5.56 1.41 -10.87
C GLU A 246 6.48 0.43 -11.60
N LEU A 247 7.76 0.78 -11.66
CA LEU A 247 8.78 0.03 -12.37
C LEU A 247 9.71 -0.61 -11.35
N PHE A 248 9.97 -1.90 -11.52
CA PHE A 248 10.91 -2.68 -10.73
C PHE A 248 11.90 -3.34 -11.66
N GLY A 249 13.10 -3.61 -11.16
CA GLY A 249 14.10 -4.31 -11.95
C GLY A 249 15.49 -4.27 -11.35
N ASP A 250 16.44 -4.86 -12.07
CA ASP A 250 17.84 -4.89 -11.63
C ASP A 250 18.49 -3.51 -11.80
N ASN A 251 18.67 -2.80 -10.70
CA ASN A 251 19.33 -1.49 -10.70
C ASN A 251 20.83 -1.67 -10.96
N ALA A 252 21.36 -0.99 -11.98
CA ALA A 252 22.75 -1.12 -12.39
C ALA A 252 23.77 -0.55 -11.38
N SER A 253 23.32 0.31 -10.47
CA SER A 253 24.16 0.90 -9.42
C SER A 253 24.22 0.03 -8.17
N THR A 254 23.09 -0.56 -7.77
CA THR A 254 23.00 -1.38 -6.54
C THR A 254 23.17 -2.87 -6.81
N LEU A 255 23.00 -3.30 -8.08
CA LEU A 255 23.00 -4.70 -8.54
C LEU A 255 21.97 -5.55 -7.80
N ARG A 256 20.80 -4.95 -7.53
CA ARG A 256 19.68 -5.58 -6.83
C ARG A 256 18.40 -5.33 -7.58
N PHE A 257 17.50 -6.31 -7.50
CA PHE A 257 16.13 -6.15 -7.95
C PHE A 257 15.38 -5.26 -6.96
N GLU A 258 15.06 -4.04 -7.36
CA GLU A 258 14.45 -3.02 -6.49
C GLU A 258 13.51 -2.10 -7.29
N ARG A 259 12.87 -1.14 -6.62
CA ARG A 259 12.05 -0.13 -7.29
C ARG A 259 12.95 0.81 -8.10
N ILE A 260 12.59 0.99 -9.37
CA ILE A 260 13.27 1.84 -10.33
C ILE A 260 12.58 3.19 -10.39
N ASN A 261 13.30 4.26 -10.02
CA ASN A 261 12.74 5.61 -10.03
C ASN A 261 12.80 6.21 -11.44
N GLN A 262 13.82 5.84 -12.22
CA GLN A 262 14.05 6.34 -13.57
C GLN A 262 14.59 5.22 -14.45
N VAL A 263 14.20 5.19 -15.74
CA VAL A 263 14.69 4.17 -16.69
C VAL A 263 16.23 4.15 -16.79
N LYS A 264 16.90 5.27 -16.50
CA LYS A 264 18.38 5.33 -16.45
C LYS A 264 18.99 4.50 -15.33
N ASP A 265 18.23 4.12 -14.29
CA ASP A 265 18.75 3.32 -13.17
C ASP A 265 19.10 1.89 -13.62
N PHE A 266 18.57 1.43 -14.75
CA PHE A 266 19.01 0.20 -15.44
C PHE A 266 20.38 0.32 -16.12
N ILE A 267 20.98 1.51 -16.14
CA ILE A 267 22.18 1.80 -16.91
C ILE A 267 23.29 2.24 -15.95
N PRO A 268 24.49 1.61 -16.00
CA PRO A 268 25.58 2.02 -15.12
C PRO A 268 25.93 3.49 -15.31
N ALA A 269 26.13 4.24 -14.21
CA ALA A 269 26.36 5.69 -14.27
C ALA A 269 27.52 6.09 -15.20
N TYR A 270 28.57 5.27 -15.29
CA TYR A 270 29.72 5.52 -16.17
C TYR A 270 29.40 5.37 -17.67
N ALA A 271 28.30 4.72 -18.04
CA ALA A 271 27.84 4.64 -19.43
C ALA A 271 27.37 6.01 -19.94
N PHE A 272 27.02 6.93 -19.05
CA PHE A 272 26.64 8.31 -19.42
C PHE A 272 27.84 9.23 -19.66
N ASN A 273 29.07 8.74 -19.49
CA ASN A 273 30.25 9.50 -19.85
C ASN A 273 30.30 9.73 -21.37
N LEU A 274 30.47 10.99 -21.76
CA LEU A 274 30.57 11.36 -23.15
C LEU A 274 31.74 10.64 -23.82
N THR A 275 31.48 10.03 -24.96
CA THR A 275 32.49 9.41 -25.81
C THR A 275 32.61 10.20 -27.11
N GLU A 276 33.85 10.54 -27.46
CA GLU A 276 34.15 11.12 -28.77
C GLU A 276 33.88 10.11 -29.88
N ILE A 277 33.21 10.57 -30.93
CA ILE A 277 32.89 9.80 -32.12
C ILE A 277 33.37 10.57 -33.35
N GLY A 278 34.02 9.85 -34.28
CA GLY A 278 34.55 10.33 -35.54
C GLY A 278 35.97 9.82 -35.82
N SER A 279 36.27 9.52 -37.08
CA SER A 279 37.60 9.18 -37.57
C SER A 279 38.34 10.46 -38.04
N GLY A 280 39.67 10.47 -37.89
CA GLY A 280 40.52 11.66 -37.97
C GLY A 280 40.18 12.66 -39.09
N GLY A 281 40.00 13.94 -38.70
CA GLY A 281 39.76 15.06 -39.60
C GLY A 281 38.31 15.59 -39.59
N ALA A 282 37.32 14.76 -39.25
CA ALA A 282 35.93 15.19 -39.08
C ALA A 282 35.68 15.74 -37.66
N ARG A 283 34.69 16.64 -37.52
CA ARG A 283 34.30 17.25 -36.23
C ARG A 283 33.93 16.15 -35.21
N LYS A 284 34.63 16.14 -34.07
CA LYS A 284 34.38 15.21 -32.96
C LYS A 284 32.96 15.42 -32.41
N ARG A 285 32.13 14.37 -32.45
CA ARG A 285 30.81 14.34 -31.81
C ARG A 285 30.95 13.73 -30.42
N MET A 286 30.11 14.13 -29.48
CA MET A 286 30.10 13.57 -28.13
C MET A 286 28.71 12.99 -27.85
N ILE A 287 28.61 11.67 -27.77
CA ILE A 287 27.41 10.96 -27.30
C ILE A 287 27.83 9.95 -26.24
N SER A 288 26.94 9.63 -25.31
CA SER A 288 27.21 8.60 -24.30
C SER A 288 26.57 7.27 -24.70
N PRO A 289 27.23 6.13 -24.45
CA PRO A 289 26.60 4.80 -24.61
C PRO A 289 25.28 4.67 -23.83
N GLY A 290 25.20 5.26 -22.64
CA GLY A 290 24.00 5.25 -21.80
C GLY A 290 22.81 5.96 -22.45
N PHE A 291 23.04 6.98 -23.27
CA PHE A 291 21.96 7.63 -24.03
C PHE A 291 21.30 6.66 -25.02
N ILE A 292 22.11 5.88 -25.75
CA ILE A 292 21.60 4.89 -26.71
C ILE A 292 20.89 3.73 -25.99
N LEU A 293 21.46 3.25 -24.89
CA LEU A 293 20.82 2.22 -24.06
C LEU A 293 19.46 2.69 -23.53
N MET A 294 19.37 3.93 -23.06
CA MET A 294 18.13 4.47 -22.52
C MET A 294 17.05 4.64 -23.59
N HIS A 295 17.41 5.08 -24.80
CA HIS A 295 16.48 5.12 -25.93
C HIS A 295 15.97 3.71 -26.28
N ASN A 296 16.88 2.72 -26.33
CA ASN A 296 16.52 1.33 -26.57
C ASN A 296 15.58 0.76 -25.48
N TYR A 297 15.79 1.10 -24.21
CA TYR A 297 14.93 0.64 -23.11
C TYR A 297 13.56 1.33 -23.13
N LEU A 298 13.51 2.65 -23.37
CA LEU A 298 12.24 3.37 -23.50
C LEU A 298 11.42 2.91 -24.70
N ARG A 299 12.07 2.46 -25.76
CA ARG A 299 11.40 1.80 -26.89
C ARG A 299 10.70 0.49 -26.48
N GLN A 300 11.18 -0.20 -25.46
CA GLN A 300 10.49 -1.38 -24.93
C GLN A 300 9.32 -0.96 -24.02
N PHE A 301 9.43 0.18 -23.34
CA PHE A 301 8.44 0.62 -22.35
C PHE A 301 7.33 1.53 -22.87
N PHE A 302 7.51 2.23 -24.00
CA PHE A 302 6.58 3.27 -24.45
C PHE A 302 5.14 2.78 -24.69
N THR A 303 4.94 1.47 -24.89
CA THR A 303 3.61 0.89 -25.10
C THR A 303 2.82 0.71 -23.81
N TYR A 304 3.47 0.75 -22.65
CA TYR A 304 2.82 0.52 -21.36
C TYR A 304 2.27 1.82 -20.76
N ASP A 305 2.98 2.94 -20.91
CA ASP A 305 2.53 4.23 -20.36
C ASP A 305 2.89 5.48 -21.17
N VAL A 306 1.99 6.47 -21.11
CA VAL A 306 2.14 7.78 -21.77
C VAL A 306 3.39 8.51 -21.30
N VAL A 307 3.79 8.33 -20.03
CA VAL A 307 5.02 8.91 -19.51
C VAL A 307 6.25 8.32 -20.21
N PHE A 308 6.27 7.00 -20.44
CA PHE A 308 7.36 6.36 -21.19
C PHE A 308 7.33 6.75 -22.67
N GLU A 309 6.14 6.91 -23.25
CA GLU A 309 5.96 7.40 -24.62
C GLU A 309 6.49 8.82 -24.80
N ASP A 310 6.14 9.74 -23.91
CA ASP A 310 6.63 11.12 -23.94
C ASP A 310 8.15 11.19 -23.80
N LEU A 311 8.71 10.40 -22.88
CA LEU A 311 10.16 10.28 -22.70
C LEU A 311 10.83 9.73 -23.97
N PHE A 312 10.27 8.67 -24.56
CA PHE A 312 10.78 8.09 -25.80
C PHE A 312 10.73 9.09 -26.96
N ARG A 313 9.59 9.76 -27.18
CA ARG A 313 9.42 10.77 -28.23
C ARG A 313 10.44 11.89 -28.06
N THR A 314 10.61 12.39 -26.84
CA THR A 314 11.56 13.46 -26.55
C THR A 314 13.00 13.05 -26.87
N LEU A 315 13.39 11.82 -26.52
CA LEU A 315 14.71 11.30 -26.90
C LEU A 315 14.87 11.10 -28.39
N ASN A 316 13.84 10.58 -29.04
CA ASN A 316 13.85 10.33 -30.48
C ASN A 316 14.01 11.64 -31.27
N TYR A 317 13.28 12.70 -30.88
CA TYR A 317 13.46 14.03 -31.49
C TYR A 317 14.87 14.57 -31.34
N ARG A 318 15.52 14.32 -30.19
CA ARG A 318 16.91 14.73 -29.96
C ARG A 318 17.90 13.94 -30.79
N MET A 319 17.67 12.65 -31.00
CA MET A 319 18.44 11.84 -31.95
C MET A 319 18.35 12.42 -33.37
N MET A 320 17.13 12.72 -33.83
CA MET A 320 16.91 13.34 -35.15
C MET A 320 17.52 14.75 -35.25
N GLU A 321 17.56 15.52 -34.16
CA GLU A 321 18.23 16.83 -34.14
C GLU A 321 19.74 16.68 -34.32
N ILE A 322 20.34 15.65 -33.71
CA ILE A 322 21.75 15.30 -33.90
C ILE A 322 22.01 14.90 -35.35
N GLU A 323 21.10 14.13 -35.97
CA GLU A 323 21.18 13.71 -37.38
C GLU A 323 21.03 14.88 -38.37
N SER A 324 20.03 15.73 -38.19
CA SER A 324 19.71 16.83 -39.11
C SER A 324 20.76 17.94 -39.09
N LYS A 325 21.30 18.29 -37.92
CA LYS A 325 22.42 19.24 -37.79
C LYS A 325 23.69 18.75 -38.48
N ASN A 326 23.83 17.45 -38.76
CA ASN A 326 24.94 16.92 -39.56
C ASN A 326 24.87 17.35 -41.03
N HIS A 327 23.68 17.63 -41.54
CA HIS A 327 23.46 17.89 -42.96
C HIS A 327 23.57 19.38 -43.32
N GLN A 328 23.45 20.30 -42.35
CA GLN A 328 23.23 21.73 -42.68
C GLN A 328 24.39 22.71 -42.45
N LEU A 329 25.43 22.48 -41.63
CA LEU A 329 26.34 23.60 -41.29
C LEU A 329 27.84 23.26 -41.10
N GLY A 330 28.67 23.85 -41.96
CA GLY A 330 30.10 24.10 -41.76
C GLY A 330 30.44 25.21 -40.73
N GLY A 331 29.51 25.57 -39.83
CA GLY A 331 29.70 26.62 -38.81
C GLY A 331 30.11 26.09 -37.43
N SER A 332 30.89 26.89 -36.69
CA SER A 332 31.40 26.64 -35.32
C SER A 332 30.39 25.92 -34.40
N MET A 333 30.86 24.83 -33.78
CA MET A 333 30.06 23.93 -32.97
C MET A 333 29.76 24.60 -31.62
N ASN A 334 28.52 25.08 -31.43
CA ASN A 334 27.95 25.11 -30.08
C ASN A 334 28.00 23.66 -29.60
N ARG A 335 28.69 23.41 -28.49
CA ARG A 335 28.50 22.19 -27.70
C ARG A 335 26.99 21.98 -27.64
N ILE A 336 26.45 21.00 -28.37
CA ILE A 336 25.17 20.42 -27.99
C ILE A 336 25.40 20.12 -26.53
N ASP A 337 24.63 20.75 -25.65
CA ASP A 337 24.81 20.70 -24.21
C ASP A 337 24.66 19.23 -23.79
N GLY A 338 25.72 18.46 -23.98
CA GLY A 338 25.81 17.02 -23.83
C GLY A 338 25.94 16.65 -22.37
N GLY A 339 25.75 17.62 -21.48
CA GLY A 339 25.51 17.36 -20.08
C GLY A 339 24.24 16.53 -19.95
N GLN A 340 24.26 15.65 -18.96
CA GLN A 340 23.07 15.02 -18.41
C GLN A 340 21.95 16.04 -18.06
N GLY A 341 22.22 17.35 -18.06
CA GLY A 341 21.31 18.43 -17.65
C GLY A 341 19.96 18.41 -18.34
N TRP A 342 19.88 18.41 -19.67
CA TRP A 342 18.59 18.41 -20.37
C TRP A 342 17.85 17.08 -20.20
N LEU A 343 18.57 15.96 -20.23
CA LEU A 343 17.99 14.64 -20.04
C LEU A 343 17.39 14.53 -18.63
N ASN A 344 18.17 14.96 -17.64
CA ASN A 344 17.71 15.03 -16.26
C ASN A 344 16.49 15.96 -16.14
N ALA A 345 16.46 17.11 -16.82
CA ALA A 345 15.32 18.02 -16.77
C ALA A 345 14.01 17.36 -17.25
N VAL A 346 14.04 16.70 -18.41
CA VAL A 346 12.87 15.98 -18.96
C VAL A 346 12.47 14.83 -18.03
N THR A 347 13.44 14.04 -17.56
CA THR A 347 13.15 12.95 -16.63
C THR A 347 12.59 13.46 -15.31
N TYR A 348 13.09 14.58 -14.77
CA TYR A 348 12.60 15.17 -13.52
C TYR A 348 11.17 15.70 -13.66
N GLU A 349 10.84 16.34 -14.78
CA GLU A 349 9.48 16.79 -15.07
C GLU A 349 8.50 15.61 -15.06
N LYS A 350 8.82 14.55 -15.81
CA LYS A 350 7.97 13.37 -15.94
C LYS A 350 7.88 12.52 -14.66
N VAL A 351 8.99 12.38 -13.93
CA VAL A 351 8.97 11.80 -12.57
C VAL A 351 8.14 12.65 -11.62
N GLY A 352 8.17 13.99 -11.77
CA GLY A 352 7.32 14.92 -11.04
C GLY A 352 5.83 14.66 -11.28
N GLU A 353 5.42 14.49 -12.53
CA GLU A 353 4.04 14.13 -12.90
C GLU A 353 3.61 12.80 -12.26
N MET A 354 4.45 11.75 -12.36
CA MET A 354 4.17 10.46 -11.71
C MET A 354 4.03 10.60 -10.19
N ASN A 355 4.92 11.36 -9.54
CA ASN A 355 4.86 11.62 -8.10
C ASN A 355 3.59 12.41 -7.71
N GLN A 356 3.08 13.27 -8.57
CA GLN A 356 1.81 13.96 -8.34
C GLN A 356 0.59 13.03 -8.43
N ILE A 357 0.64 12.01 -9.29
CA ILE A 357 -0.40 10.98 -9.38
C ILE A 357 -0.36 10.08 -8.15
N ILE A 358 0.84 9.62 -7.77
CA ILE A 358 1.07 8.77 -6.58
C ILE A 358 0.66 9.50 -5.30
N SER A 359 0.96 10.79 -5.19
CA SER A 359 0.57 11.58 -4.00
C SER A 359 -0.93 11.87 -3.91
N ALA A 360 -1.67 11.74 -5.01
CA ALA A 360 -3.14 11.83 -5.03
C ALA A 360 -3.84 10.47 -4.85
N ALA A 361 -3.09 9.36 -4.85
CA ALA A 361 -3.61 8.05 -4.52
C ALA A 361 -3.95 7.95 -3.02
N PRO A 362 -4.91 7.09 -2.60
CA PRO A 362 -5.14 6.83 -1.21
C PRO A 362 -3.87 6.22 -0.62
N LEU A 363 -3.69 6.40 0.68
CA LEU A 363 -2.49 5.92 1.35
C LEU A 363 -2.44 4.40 1.40
N GLN A 364 -3.57 3.74 1.31
CA GLN A 364 -3.68 2.30 1.21
C GLN A 364 -5.01 1.94 0.54
N HIS A 365 -5.12 0.70 0.10
CA HIS A 365 -6.34 0.19 -0.51
C HIS A 365 -6.74 -1.12 0.17
N SER A 366 -8.02 -1.23 0.55
CA SER A 366 -8.64 -2.39 1.19
C SER A 366 -9.57 -3.08 0.20
N THR A 367 -9.30 -4.36 -0.10
CA THR A 367 -10.21 -5.13 -0.95
C THR A 367 -11.52 -5.44 -0.23
N ALA A 368 -11.48 -5.59 1.10
CA ALA A 368 -12.66 -5.75 1.93
C ALA A 368 -13.57 -4.52 1.78
N ASP A 369 -13.05 -3.30 1.94
CA ASP A 369 -13.82 -2.07 1.83
C ASP A 369 -14.46 -1.95 0.44
N SER A 370 -13.70 -2.24 -0.63
CA SER A 370 -14.22 -2.17 -2.01
C SER A 370 -15.33 -3.18 -2.32
N SER A 371 -15.41 -4.27 -1.55
CA SER A 371 -16.41 -5.33 -1.72
C SER A 371 -17.71 -5.06 -0.96
N ILE A 372 -17.68 -4.13 -0.02
CA ILE A 372 -18.84 -3.80 0.80
C ILE A 372 -19.74 -2.86 0.00
N LYS A 373 -21.01 -3.25 -0.15
CA LYS A 373 -22.00 -2.39 -0.81
C LYS A 373 -22.39 -1.25 0.12
N ASP A 374 -22.26 -0.02 -0.37
CA ASP A 374 -22.60 1.18 0.37
C ASP A 374 -24.11 1.33 0.62
N ILE A 375 -24.50 1.36 1.89
CA ILE A 375 -25.82 1.84 2.31
C ILE A 375 -25.86 3.34 2.03
N GLU A 376 -26.86 3.80 1.30
CA GLU A 376 -27.05 5.22 1.08
C GLU A 376 -27.26 5.93 2.43
N VAL A 377 -26.43 6.93 2.69
CA VAL A 377 -26.49 7.79 3.89
C VAL A 377 -26.73 9.22 3.46
N ALA A 378 -27.72 9.86 4.08
CA ALA A 378 -27.93 11.29 3.98
C ALA A 378 -27.81 11.91 5.38
N SER A 379 -26.96 12.92 5.55
CA SER A 379 -26.85 13.64 6.81
C SER A 379 -27.18 15.12 6.64
N ARG A 380 -27.70 15.73 7.69
CA ARG A 380 -28.00 17.17 7.77
C ARG A 380 -27.65 17.72 9.15
N THR A 381 -27.03 18.89 9.16
CA THR A 381 -26.68 19.60 10.40
C THR A 381 -27.68 20.72 10.64
N TYR A 382 -28.22 20.79 11.86
CA TYR A 382 -29.12 21.83 12.32
C TYR A 382 -28.51 22.57 13.51
N GLN A 383 -28.58 23.90 13.49
CA GLN A 383 -28.17 24.74 14.59
C GLN A 383 -29.41 25.24 15.33
N PHE A 384 -29.46 25.03 16.64
CA PHE A 384 -30.50 25.52 17.52
C PHE A 384 -29.90 26.44 18.58
N PHE A 385 -30.62 27.50 18.93
CA PHE A 385 -30.23 28.42 20.00
C PHE A 385 -31.04 28.11 21.25
N SER A 386 -30.37 27.94 22.40
CA SER A 386 -31.05 27.89 23.69
C SER A 386 -31.61 29.26 24.09
N GLU A 387 -32.44 29.31 25.14
CA GLU A 387 -33.05 30.56 25.64
C GLU A 387 -32.02 31.63 26.01
N ASN A 388 -30.80 31.23 26.41
CA ASN A 388 -29.68 32.12 26.70
C ASN A 388 -28.83 32.50 25.46
N GLY A 389 -29.24 32.10 24.25
CA GLY A 389 -28.55 32.41 23.00
C GLY A 389 -27.35 31.52 22.67
N SER A 390 -27.05 30.49 23.47
CA SER A 390 -25.96 29.56 23.16
C SER A 390 -26.34 28.62 22.00
N PRO A 391 -25.49 28.45 20.99
CA PRO A 391 -25.77 27.51 19.89
C PRO A 391 -25.57 26.05 20.35
N SER A 392 -26.38 25.16 19.79
CA SER A 392 -26.26 23.70 19.90
C SER A 392 -26.45 23.10 18.51
N TYR A 393 -25.62 22.12 18.18
CA TYR A 393 -25.60 21.53 16.85
C TYR A 393 -26.15 20.11 16.92
N TYR A 394 -27.08 19.78 16.03
CA TYR A 394 -27.67 18.46 15.92
C TYR A 394 -27.40 17.93 14.51
N HIS A 395 -26.77 16.78 14.43
CA HIS A 395 -26.54 16.06 13.19
C HIS A 395 -27.58 14.96 13.08
N ILE A 396 -28.44 15.06 12.09
CA ILE A 396 -29.42 14.02 11.76
C ILE A 396 -28.83 13.16 10.66
N MET A 397 -28.69 11.87 10.94
CA MET A 397 -28.19 10.88 10.00
C MET A 397 -29.35 9.98 9.60
N ASN A 398 -29.62 9.89 8.30
CA ASN A 398 -30.58 8.99 7.70
C ASN A 398 -29.82 7.94 6.89
N SER A 399 -30.19 6.69 7.05
CA SER A 399 -29.68 5.59 6.24
C SER A 399 -30.82 4.82 5.59
N TYR A 400 -30.58 4.33 4.38
CA TYR A 400 -31.58 3.64 3.56
C TYR A 400 -31.13 2.19 3.32
N PRO A 401 -31.21 1.31 4.34
CA PRO A 401 -30.89 -0.10 4.15
C PRO A 401 -31.97 -0.84 3.34
N ILE A 402 -33.15 -0.22 3.15
CA ILE A 402 -34.36 -0.85 2.60
C ILE A 402 -34.16 -1.39 1.18
N PRO A 403 -33.56 -0.67 0.21
CA PRO A 403 -33.37 -1.24 -1.14
C PRO A 403 -32.57 -2.55 -1.13
N TYR A 404 -31.58 -2.65 -0.23
CA TYR A 404 -30.78 -3.87 -0.04
C TYR A 404 -31.58 -4.99 0.62
N ILE A 405 -32.35 -4.65 1.65
CA ILE A 405 -33.23 -5.60 2.34
C ILE A 405 -34.39 -6.05 1.42
N ALA A 406 -34.92 -5.18 0.56
CA ALA A 406 -36.08 -5.42 -0.29
C ALA A 406 -35.74 -6.20 -1.58
N ASP A 407 -34.65 -5.86 -2.28
CA ASP A 407 -34.12 -6.70 -3.37
C ASP A 407 -33.88 -8.13 -2.88
N PHE A 408 -33.45 -8.25 -1.62
CA PHE A 408 -33.26 -9.52 -0.95
C PHE A 408 -34.57 -10.24 -0.59
N MET A 409 -35.53 -9.58 0.07
CA MET A 409 -36.83 -10.17 0.44
C MET A 409 -37.61 -10.70 -0.77
N SER A 410 -37.31 -10.19 -1.97
CA SER A 410 -37.90 -10.65 -3.24
C SER A 410 -37.38 -12.01 -3.72
N LYS A 411 -36.26 -12.53 -3.19
CA LYS A 411 -35.54 -13.74 -3.66
C LYS A 411 -35.80 -15.03 -2.84
N ASP A 412 -36.77 -15.01 -1.92
CA ASP A 412 -37.44 -16.15 -1.25
C ASP A 412 -36.93 -16.67 0.13
N LYS A 413 -37.92 -17.07 0.95
CA LYS A 413 -38.01 -17.49 2.37
C LYS A 413 -37.89 -16.40 3.45
N ALA A 414 -38.95 -16.29 4.26
CA ALA A 414 -39.13 -15.41 5.41
C ALA A 414 -37.87 -15.32 6.29
N GLU A 415 -37.04 -14.32 6.02
CA GLU A 415 -35.92 -14.02 6.88
C GLU A 415 -36.41 -13.12 8.03
N ASP A 416 -36.01 -13.50 9.24
CA ASP A 416 -36.35 -12.78 10.46
C ASP A 416 -35.56 -11.48 10.51
N LEU A 417 -36.16 -10.37 10.10
CA LEU A 417 -35.53 -9.04 10.11
C LEU A 417 -35.09 -8.60 11.52
N SER A 418 -35.64 -9.20 12.60
CA SER A 418 -35.16 -8.95 13.97
C SER A 418 -33.73 -9.44 14.21
N ARG A 419 -33.16 -10.20 13.27
CA ARG A 419 -31.76 -10.60 13.27
C ARG A 419 -30.81 -9.50 12.84
N TYR A 420 -31.30 -8.49 12.14
CA TYR A 420 -30.44 -7.42 11.65
C TYR A 420 -30.47 -6.25 12.61
N LYS A 421 -29.29 -5.74 12.93
CA LYS A 421 -29.11 -4.49 13.64
C LYS A 421 -28.45 -3.49 12.72
N ILE A 422 -28.94 -2.26 12.76
CA ILE A 422 -28.27 -1.14 12.13
C ILE A 422 -27.61 -0.30 13.22
N ARG A 423 -26.39 0.13 12.95
CA ARG A 423 -25.57 0.95 13.84
C ARG A 423 -25.16 2.19 13.08
N HIS A 424 -25.44 3.35 13.65
CA HIS A 424 -24.98 4.64 13.16
C HIS A 424 -23.84 5.11 14.05
N THR A 425 -22.75 5.48 13.41
CA THR A 425 -21.54 5.97 14.06
C THR A 425 -21.24 7.35 13.51
N PHE A 426 -21.04 8.29 14.43
CA PHE A 426 -20.74 9.68 14.12
C PHE A 426 -19.44 10.07 14.79
N SER A 427 -18.45 10.51 14.00
CA SER A 427 -17.16 10.96 14.52
C SER A 427 -16.88 12.40 14.12
N VAL A 428 -16.31 13.14 15.06
CA VAL A 428 -15.89 14.53 14.88
C VAL A 428 -14.37 14.60 14.96
N GLY A 429 -13.73 15.08 13.91
CA GLY A 429 -12.29 15.27 13.81
C GLY A 429 -11.87 16.70 13.45
N SER A 430 -10.57 16.92 13.28
CA SER A 430 -10.01 18.13 12.64
C SER A 430 -9.32 17.76 11.33
N GLU A 431 -8.87 18.74 10.54
CA GLU A 431 -8.05 18.54 9.33
C GLU A 431 -6.81 17.64 9.53
N LYS A 432 -6.36 17.42 10.78
CA LYS A 432 -5.26 16.49 11.11
C LYS A 432 -5.73 15.07 11.45
N ASN A 433 -6.98 14.71 11.15
CA ASN A 433 -7.61 13.41 11.45
C ASN A 433 -7.56 12.98 12.93
N MET A 434 -7.34 13.90 13.87
CA MET A 434 -7.52 13.59 15.30
C MET A 434 -9.01 13.58 15.61
N ILE A 435 -9.56 12.42 15.96
CA ILE A 435 -10.95 12.26 16.40
C ILE A 435 -11.06 12.78 17.84
N PHE A 436 -11.97 13.71 18.10
CA PHE A 436 -12.20 14.29 19.42
C PHE A 436 -13.47 13.77 20.09
N GLU A 437 -14.50 13.45 19.28
CA GLU A 437 -15.76 12.89 19.77
C GLU A 437 -16.21 11.74 18.87
N HIS A 438 -16.76 10.71 19.50
CA HIS A 438 -17.30 9.53 18.84
C HIS A 438 -18.62 9.16 19.49
N HIS A 439 -19.68 9.14 18.70
CA HIS A 439 -21.04 8.83 19.12
C HIS A 439 -21.57 7.63 18.35
N MET A 440 -22.38 6.81 19.00
CA MET A 440 -22.98 5.61 18.41
C MET A 440 -24.45 5.54 18.78
N ASP A 441 -25.28 5.13 17.83
CA ASP A 441 -26.71 4.86 18.01
C ASP A 441 -27.10 3.60 17.23
N GLU A 442 -28.12 2.87 17.70
CA GLU A 442 -28.64 1.66 17.04
C GLU A 442 -30.11 1.88 16.65
N PRO A 443 -30.40 2.67 15.59
CA PRO A 443 -31.77 3.03 15.28
C PRO A 443 -32.57 1.79 14.85
N ALA A 444 -33.90 1.83 15.04
CA ALA A 444 -34.75 0.78 14.54
C ALA A 444 -34.70 0.74 13.01
N ILE A 445 -34.64 -0.46 12.42
CA ILE A 445 -34.83 -0.64 10.97
C ILE A 445 -36.33 -0.47 10.71
N PRO A 446 -36.76 0.59 9.99
CA PRO A 446 -38.17 0.82 9.75
C PRO A 446 -38.74 -0.32 8.90
N MET A 447 -39.69 -1.04 9.47
CA MET A 447 -40.45 -2.08 8.77
C MET A 447 -41.42 -1.39 7.80
N VAL A 448 -41.45 -1.87 6.55
CA VAL A 448 -42.27 -1.34 5.46
C VAL A 448 -43.75 -1.28 5.89
N SER A 449 -44.24 -0.10 6.27
CA SER A 449 -45.63 0.23 5.98
C SER A 449 -45.67 0.49 4.47
N LYS A 450 -46.60 -0.15 3.74
CA LYS A 450 -46.64 -0.29 2.27
C LYS A 450 -46.54 1.01 1.43
N LEU A 451 -46.32 2.18 2.02
CA LEU A 451 -46.45 3.48 1.37
C LEU A 451 -45.30 4.48 1.61
N MET A 452 -44.31 4.21 2.48
CA MET A 452 -43.14 5.12 2.66
C MET A 452 -41.86 4.37 3.02
N GLU A 453 -40.77 4.65 2.29
CA GLU A 453 -39.40 4.35 2.72
C GLU A 453 -39.04 5.33 3.84
N HIS A 454 -39.24 4.90 5.09
CA HIS A 454 -38.67 5.65 6.21
C HIS A 454 -37.18 5.30 6.30
N PRO A 455 -36.27 6.28 6.50
CA PRO A 455 -34.88 5.97 6.80
C PRO A 455 -34.76 5.44 8.23
N ALA A 456 -33.77 4.57 8.48
CA ALA A 456 -33.27 4.41 9.85
C ALA A 456 -32.54 5.71 10.21
N GLN A 457 -32.91 6.33 11.33
CA GLN A 457 -32.50 7.69 11.68
C GLN A 457 -31.87 7.75 13.07
N SER A 458 -30.73 8.42 13.14
CA SER A 458 -30.05 8.79 14.40
C SER A 458 -29.87 10.30 14.50
N ILE A 459 -29.86 10.81 15.73
CA ILE A 459 -29.68 12.23 16.04
C ILE A 459 -28.53 12.39 17.03
N PHE A 460 -27.46 13.05 16.60
CA PHE A 460 -26.28 13.29 17.41
C PHE A 460 -26.21 14.76 17.82
N LYS A 461 -26.08 15.03 19.13
CA LYS A 461 -25.95 16.40 19.66
C LYS A 461 -24.47 16.70 19.93
N LEU A 462 -23.99 17.83 19.39
CA LEU A 462 -22.66 18.36 19.66
C LEU A 462 -22.71 19.64 20.49
N ASN A 463 -21.72 19.77 21.37
CA ASN A 463 -21.55 20.93 22.22
C ASN A 463 -20.82 22.09 21.52
N THR A 464 -20.13 21.83 20.42
CA THR A 464 -19.41 22.86 19.64
C THR A 464 -19.55 22.63 18.14
N GLY A 465 -19.70 23.71 17.39
CA GLY A 465 -19.63 23.71 15.93
C GLY A 465 -18.53 24.68 15.56
N ASN A 466 -17.33 24.14 15.36
CA ASN A 466 -16.20 24.90 14.84
C ASN A 466 -16.06 24.58 13.34
N ALA A 467 -15.78 25.59 12.52
CA ALA A 467 -15.66 25.45 11.07
C ALA A 467 -14.49 24.55 10.65
N ASP A 468 -13.50 24.37 11.53
CA ASP A 468 -12.32 23.53 11.28
C ASP A 468 -12.55 22.03 11.58
N LEU A 469 -13.78 21.64 11.92
CA LEU A 469 -14.11 20.25 12.25
C LEU A 469 -14.56 19.50 11.00
N THR A 470 -14.05 18.29 10.86
CA THR A 470 -14.50 17.31 9.86
C THR A 470 -15.48 16.34 10.51
N TYR A 471 -16.58 16.06 9.82
CA TYR A 471 -17.62 15.16 10.29
C TYR A 471 -17.65 13.89 9.42
N SER A 472 -17.60 12.72 10.06
CA SER A 472 -17.77 11.45 9.36
C SER A 472 -18.96 10.67 9.91
N PHE A 473 -19.75 10.13 9.00
CA PHE A 473 -20.90 9.29 9.27
C PHE A 473 -20.62 7.89 8.72
N ARG A 474 -20.93 6.89 9.54
CA ARG A 474 -20.83 5.48 9.14
C ARG A 474 -22.08 4.77 9.58
N VAL A 475 -22.71 4.05 8.65
CA VAL A 475 -23.77 3.10 8.97
C VAL A 475 -23.23 1.69 8.79
N GLU A 476 -23.65 0.78 9.65
CA GLU A 476 -23.35 -0.64 9.57
C GLU A 476 -24.62 -1.45 9.81
N LEU A 477 -24.94 -2.40 8.93
CA LEU A 477 -26.01 -3.37 9.08
C LEU A 477 -25.40 -4.74 9.34
N THR A 478 -25.65 -5.33 10.51
CA THR A 478 -25.04 -6.58 10.98
C THR A 478 -26.09 -7.64 11.28
N ASP A 479 -25.83 -8.92 10.95
CA ASP A 479 -26.65 -10.06 11.39
C ASP A 479 -26.20 -10.58 12.77
N ILE A 480 -27.02 -10.36 13.79
CA ILE A 480 -26.71 -10.69 15.19
C ILE A 480 -26.83 -12.18 15.53
N LYS A 481 -27.51 -12.98 14.70
CA LYS A 481 -27.71 -14.43 14.96
C LYS A 481 -26.78 -15.30 14.13
N ARG A 482 -25.86 -14.71 13.36
CA ARG A 482 -24.92 -15.48 12.55
C ARG A 482 -23.98 -16.31 13.43
N SER A 483 -23.86 -17.60 13.12
CA SER A 483 -22.73 -18.43 13.56
C SER A 483 -21.72 -18.49 12.42
N ASN A 484 -20.42 -18.57 12.73
CA ASN A 484 -19.27 -18.47 11.81
C ASN A 484 -19.20 -19.51 10.66
N ARG A 485 -20.28 -20.22 10.30
CA ARG A 485 -20.36 -21.10 9.13
C ARG A 485 -20.92 -20.33 7.93
N LEU A 486 -20.05 -19.93 7.00
CA LEU A 486 -20.45 -19.59 5.63
C LEU A 486 -21.20 -20.79 5.04
N ARG A 487 -22.51 -20.66 4.80
CA ARG A 487 -23.22 -21.61 3.95
C ARG A 487 -23.03 -21.15 2.50
N GLU A 488 -22.78 -22.09 1.58
CA GLU A 488 -22.58 -21.82 0.14
C GLU A 488 -23.77 -21.12 -0.55
N ASN A 489 -24.90 -20.93 0.14
CA ASN A 489 -26.11 -20.25 -0.33
C ASN A 489 -26.52 -19.05 0.56
N GLU A 490 -25.61 -18.50 1.37
CA GLU A 490 -25.90 -17.30 2.18
C GLU A 490 -25.74 -16.01 1.37
N LEU A 491 -26.72 -15.11 1.53
CA LEU A 491 -27.02 -14.03 0.58
C LEU A 491 -26.62 -12.62 1.10
N PHE A 492 -26.25 -12.49 2.38
CA PHE A 492 -25.71 -11.26 2.98
C PHE A 492 -24.21 -11.40 3.33
N PRO A 493 -23.38 -10.36 3.12
CA PRO A 493 -22.07 -10.26 3.80
C PRO A 493 -22.28 -10.10 5.33
N GLN A 494 -21.23 -10.37 6.11
CA GLN A 494 -21.29 -10.32 7.59
C GLN A 494 -21.71 -8.95 8.13
N SER A 495 -21.40 -7.90 7.38
CA SER A 495 -21.97 -6.58 7.53
C SER A 495 -22.11 -5.90 6.15
N LEU A 496 -23.09 -4.99 6.06
CA LEU A 496 -23.13 -3.98 5.00
C LEU A 496 -22.79 -2.63 5.63
N LEU A 497 -21.96 -1.82 4.98
CA LEU A 497 -21.61 -0.49 5.46
C LEU A 497 -22.20 0.55 4.55
N GLY A 498 -22.32 1.77 5.03
CA GLY A 498 -22.44 2.96 4.20
C GLY A 498 -21.63 4.08 4.82
N HIS A 499 -20.97 4.86 3.98
CA HIS A 499 -20.17 6.00 4.41
C HIS A 499 -20.78 7.31 3.91
N GLY A 500 -20.74 8.33 4.76
CA GLY A 500 -21.12 9.70 4.41
C GLY A 500 -20.13 10.69 5.00
N PHE A 501 -19.80 11.73 4.24
CA PHE A 501 -18.94 12.84 4.66
C PHE A 501 -19.68 14.15 4.43
N THR A 502 -19.53 15.12 5.34
CA THR A 502 -20.05 16.49 5.17
C THR A 502 -19.00 17.52 5.47
#